data_AF-A0A7C9J9Y3-F1
#
_entry.id   AF-A0A7C9J9Y3-F1
#
_cell.length_a   1.000
_cell.length_b   1.000
_cell.length_c   1.000
_cell.angle_alpha   90.00
_cell.angle_beta   90.00
_cell.angle_gamma   90.00
#
_symmetry.space_group_name_H-M   'P 1'
#
loop_
_entity.id
_entity.type
_entity.pdbx_description
1 polymer ?
#
loop_
_entity_poly.entity_id
_entity_poly.type
_entity_poly.pdbx_seq_one_letter_code
_entity_poly.pdbx_strand_id
1 'polypeptide(L)'
;MPPQRICAAIPHPRLLSGPAPTPSRGRASARPGGPGQDGPAPGARDTRVIDARTDEILYGPVLRRAVQRAALRLARLPGGLLMLAAPATAEVIVTYLAALRAGRPVAPLDPRLVRSRAGDLVTRFTPAALLGAPGAPPPGYRADGRAWVRTDPGAPVHPDLAVVLLDGPGGMRLSRRAVQAEGEAVARALRIRSGEATLTSPPLFTGAGLALLNAHLAAGAAVVAAEGSVAGAEFWAAAERWACGSFAASPRVFALLHRLGWAPVRHRSLRTLTMVGGAPPEGFASLLYGVAATPPGQARPGSVGPALPGGRLSVVRGEVVYEGDTVGMGPARSARDLARGDDLRGVLRTGERGRLDADGFLHLARDHHYVLDAGA
;
A
#
# COMPACT_ATOMS: atom_id res chain seq x y z
N MET A 1 11.70 -18.78 0.03
CA MET A 1 10.76 -17.64 -0.05
C MET A 1 10.96 -16.92 -1.38
N PRO A 2 10.07 -17.02 -2.36
CA PRO A 2 10.10 -16.10 -3.49
C PRO A 2 9.51 -14.74 -3.06
N PRO A 3 10.05 -13.61 -3.54
CA PRO A 3 9.67 -12.27 -3.08
C PRO A 3 8.25 -11.92 -3.54
N GLN A 4 7.46 -11.35 -2.63
CA GLN A 4 6.14 -10.79 -2.89
C GLN A 4 6.26 -9.48 -3.72
N ARG A 5 6.66 -9.60 -4.98
CA ARG A 5 6.81 -8.45 -5.87
C ARG A 5 5.50 -7.97 -6.46
N ILE A 6 4.48 -7.69 -5.64
CA ILE A 6 3.25 -7.09 -6.16
C ILE A 6 2.64 -6.15 -5.12
N CYS A 7 2.85 -4.86 -5.36
CA CYS A 7 1.91 -3.74 -5.22
C CYS A 7 2.60 -2.37 -5.05
N ALA A 8 3.92 -2.33 -5.15
CA ALA A 8 4.61 -1.12 -5.62
C ALA A 8 5.61 -1.61 -6.65
N ALA A 9 5.54 -1.13 -7.87
CA ALA A 9 6.32 -1.64 -8.98
C ALA A 9 7.81 -1.34 -8.82
N ILE A 10 8.52 -2.17 -8.07
CA ILE A 10 9.96 -2.07 -7.88
C ILE A 10 10.62 -3.00 -8.90
N PRO A 11 11.34 -2.47 -9.91
CA PRO A 11 12.02 -3.30 -10.90
C PRO A 11 13.10 -4.19 -10.26
N HIS A 12 13.31 -5.38 -10.84
CA HIS A 12 14.31 -6.35 -10.38
C HIS A 12 15.72 -5.73 -10.29
N PRO A 13 16.53 -6.00 -9.24
CA PRO A 13 17.90 -5.47 -9.10
C PRO A 13 18.91 -5.88 -10.19
N ARG A 14 18.53 -6.66 -11.21
CA ARG A 14 19.43 -7.07 -12.32
C ARG A 14 19.28 -6.20 -13.58
N LEU A 15 18.43 -5.17 -13.56
CA LEU A 15 18.13 -4.30 -14.72
C LEU A 15 18.67 -2.87 -14.59
N LEU A 16 19.53 -2.59 -13.59
CA LEU A 16 20.11 -1.25 -13.36
C LEU A 16 21.52 -1.06 -13.95
N SER A 17 21.94 -1.94 -14.87
CA SER A 17 23.23 -1.86 -15.57
C SER A 17 23.00 -1.43 -17.02
N GLY A 18 22.63 -0.18 -17.24
CA GLY A 18 22.51 0.42 -18.57
C GLY A 18 23.00 1.86 -18.56
N PRO A 19 23.67 2.34 -19.63
CA PRO A 19 24.27 3.67 -19.64
C PRO A 19 23.21 4.77 -19.53
N ALA A 20 23.53 5.82 -18.81
CA ALA A 20 22.65 6.97 -18.55
C ALA A 20 22.21 7.65 -19.86
N PRO A 21 20.94 8.08 -20.00
CA PRO A 21 20.54 8.89 -21.14
C PRO A 21 21.05 10.33 -21.00
N THR A 22 21.62 10.84 -22.08
CA THR A 22 22.04 12.23 -22.28
C THR A 22 20.85 13.22 -22.20
N PRO A 23 21.04 14.44 -21.67
CA PRO A 23 19.95 15.38 -21.45
C PRO A 23 19.51 16.08 -22.74
N SER A 24 18.21 16.08 -23.03
CA SER A 24 17.61 16.99 -24.01
C SER A 24 17.13 18.27 -23.34
N ARG A 25 17.52 19.41 -23.92
CA ARG A 25 17.11 20.76 -23.52
C ARG A 25 15.63 20.98 -23.91
N GLY A 26 14.82 21.40 -22.95
CA GLY A 26 13.44 21.83 -23.17
C GLY A 26 13.05 22.92 -22.16
N ARG A 27 12.64 24.07 -22.67
CA ARG A 27 12.50 25.35 -21.98
C ARG A 27 11.43 25.34 -20.88
N ALA A 28 11.77 25.95 -19.75
CA ALA A 28 10.84 26.32 -18.69
C ALA A 28 10.07 27.61 -19.05
N SER A 29 8.76 27.62 -18.80
CA SER A 29 8.00 28.85 -18.55
C SER A 29 7.19 28.67 -17.27
N ALA A 30 7.68 29.28 -16.19
CA ALA A 30 6.97 29.39 -14.93
C ALA A 30 6.04 30.61 -14.97
N ARG A 31 4.84 30.47 -14.40
CA ARG A 31 4.09 31.59 -13.80
C ARG A 31 3.64 31.18 -12.39
N PRO A 32 3.64 32.11 -11.41
CA PRO A 32 3.44 31.80 -10.00
C PRO A 32 1.96 31.88 -9.62
N GLY A 33 1.41 30.81 -9.05
CA GLY A 33 0.12 30.80 -8.36
C GLY A 33 0.35 30.70 -6.85
N GLY A 34 -0.25 31.61 -6.08
CA GLY A 34 -0.14 31.72 -4.62
C GLY A 34 -0.74 30.55 -3.83
N PRO A 35 -0.74 30.63 -2.48
CA PRO A 35 -0.97 29.49 -1.60
C PRO A 35 -2.46 29.14 -1.56
N GLY A 36 -2.90 28.30 -2.50
CA GLY A 36 -4.19 27.63 -2.46
C GLY A 36 -4.15 26.48 -1.47
N GLN A 37 -4.75 26.70 -0.29
CA GLN A 37 -5.32 25.63 0.51
C GLN A 37 -6.34 24.91 -0.38
N ASP A 38 -6.10 23.65 -0.75
CA ASP A 38 -7.10 22.65 -1.13
C ASP A 38 -6.39 21.32 -1.44
N GLY A 39 -6.04 20.59 -0.37
CA GLY A 39 -5.87 19.14 -0.45
C GLY A 39 -7.23 18.48 -0.22
N PRO A 40 -7.47 17.24 -0.68
CA PRO A 40 -8.76 16.59 -0.44
C PRO A 40 -8.95 16.42 1.07
N ALA A 41 -9.93 17.10 1.64
CA ALA A 41 -10.56 16.60 2.84
C ALA A 41 -11.52 15.50 2.37
N PRO A 42 -11.29 14.21 2.67
CA PRO A 42 -12.31 13.20 2.41
C PRO A 42 -13.58 13.63 3.15
N GLY A 43 -14.75 13.46 2.51
CA GLY A 43 -16.06 13.71 3.10
C GLY A 43 -16.26 12.83 4.34
N ALA A 44 -15.72 13.27 5.47
CA ALA A 44 -15.43 12.49 6.66
C ALA A 44 -16.66 12.25 7.57
N ARG A 45 -17.86 12.12 7.01
CA ARG A 45 -19.06 11.84 7.81
C ARG A 45 -19.20 10.35 8.13
N ASP A 46 -18.77 9.46 7.23
CA ASP A 46 -19.00 8.02 7.38
C ASP A 46 -17.74 7.15 7.58
N THR A 47 -16.54 7.69 7.42
CA THR A 47 -15.29 6.93 7.59
C THR A 47 -15.15 6.41 9.02
N ARG A 48 -14.93 5.09 9.16
CA ARG A 48 -14.71 4.43 10.45
C ARG A 48 -13.41 3.63 10.44
N VAL A 49 -12.65 3.72 11.51
CA VAL A 49 -11.56 2.79 11.83
C VAL A 49 -11.98 2.02 13.06
N ILE A 50 -12.09 0.71 12.94
CA ILE A 50 -12.59 -0.19 13.99
C ILE A 50 -11.43 -1.06 14.46
N ASP A 51 -11.18 -1.12 15.75
CA ASP A 51 -10.21 -2.05 16.33
C ASP A 51 -10.91 -3.37 16.67
N ALA A 52 -10.64 -4.44 15.92
CA ALA A 52 -11.37 -5.70 16.06
C ALA A 52 -11.14 -6.40 17.42
N ARG A 53 -10.06 -6.06 18.13
CA ARG A 53 -9.72 -6.67 19.43
C ARG A 53 -10.47 -6.00 20.58
N THR A 54 -10.71 -4.71 20.48
CA THR A 54 -11.33 -3.90 21.54
C THR A 54 -12.76 -3.48 21.23
N ASP A 55 -13.21 -3.71 19.99
CA ASP A 55 -14.46 -3.20 19.43
C ASP A 55 -14.57 -1.66 19.45
N GLU A 56 -13.45 -0.95 19.65
CA GLU A 56 -13.42 0.51 19.62
C GLU A 56 -13.66 1.01 18.19
N ILE A 57 -14.60 1.95 18.04
CA ILE A 57 -14.92 2.59 16.76
C ILE A 57 -14.44 4.03 16.78
N LEU A 58 -13.45 4.35 15.95
CA LEU A 58 -13.01 5.71 15.69
C LEU A 58 -13.71 6.24 14.44
N TYR A 59 -14.59 7.22 14.61
CA TYR A 59 -15.34 7.82 13.49
C TYR A 59 -15.52 9.33 13.67
N GLY A 60 -15.76 10.03 12.56
CA GLY A 60 -16.08 11.45 12.55
C GLY A 60 -15.14 12.31 13.43
N PRO A 61 -15.66 13.09 14.40
CA PRO A 61 -14.83 13.91 15.29
C PRO A 61 -13.83 13.12 16.15
N VAL A 62 -14.17 11.89 16.55
CA VAL A 62 -13.30 11.06 17.40
C VAL A 62 -12.05 10.66 16.63
N LEU A 63 -12.22 10.15 15.40
CA LEU A 63 -11.10 9.81 14.51
C LEU A 63 -10.24 11.04 14.22
N ARG A 64 -10.86 12.20 13.90
CA ARG A 64 -10.12 13.45 13.66
C ARG A 64 -9.27 13.87 14.86
N ARG A 65 -9.81 13.80 16.08
CA ARG A 65 -9.06 14.10 17.32
C ARG A 65 -7.94 13.09 17.56
N ALA A 66 -8.17 11.80 17.31
CA ALA A 66 -7.14 10.77 17.42
C ALA A 66 -5.97 11.06 16.47
N VAL A 67 -6.25 11.32 15.19
CA VAL A 67 -5.26 11.69 14.17
C VAL A 67 -4.53 12.98 14.55
N GLN A 68 -5.23 14.01 15.02
CA GLN A 68 -4.62 15.27 15.43
C GLN A 68 -3.66 15.07 16.62
N ARG A 69 -4.07 14.31 17.65
CA ARG A 69 -3.21 14.01 18.80
C ARG A 69 -1.98 13.21 18.39
N ALA A 70 -2.14 12.22 17.52
CA ALA A 70 -1.01 11.48 16.97
C ALA A 70 -0.08 12.41 16.16
N ALA A 71 -0.61 13.30 15.33
CA ALA A 71 0.18 14.25 14.55
C ALA A 71 1.02 15.18 15.43
N LEU A 72 0.45 15.68 16.54
CA LEU A 72 1.17 16.48 17.54
C LEU A 72 2.30 15.70 18.22
N ARG A 73 2.13 14.40 18.45
CA ARG A 73 3.21 13.53 18.98
C ARG A 73 4.31 13.35 17.94
N LEU A 74 3.96 13.08 16.69
CA LEU A 74 4.93 12.92 15.60
C LEU A 74 5.71 14.22 15.33
N ALA A 75 5.09 15.39 15.51
CA ALA A 75 5.75 16.69 15.35
C ALA A 75 6.88 16.95 16.36
N ARG A 76 6.88 16.25 17.50
CA ARG A 76 7.95 16.32 18.52
C ARG A 76 9.17 15.47 18.16
N LEU A 77 9.07 14.61 17.14
CA LEU A 77 10.18 13.78 16.68
C LEU A 77 11.09 14.58 15.73
N PRO A 78 12.40 14.25 15.67
CA PRO A 78 13.34 14.89 14.74
C PRO A 78 12.84 14.86 13.29
N GLY A 79 13.32 15.77 12.43
CA GLY A 79 12.98 15.75 11.01
C GLY A 79 13.48 14.48 10.29
N GLY A 80 12.74 14.00 9.29
CA GLY A 80 13.10 12.85 8.46
C GLY A 80 12.03 11.74 8.42
N LEU A 81 12.40 10.61 7.79
CA LEU A 81 11.53 9.44 7.61
C LEU A 81 11.12 8.83 8.96
N LEU A 82 9.84 8.47 9.11
CA LEU A 82 9.34 7.65 10.20
C LEU A 82 9.25 6.20 9.73
N MET A 83 9.91 5.27 10.41
CA MET A 83 9.62 3.85 10.24
C MET A 83 8.56 3.43 11.26
N LEU A 84 7.60 2.62 10.84
CA LEU A 84 6.45 2.22 11.65
C LEU A 84 6.28 0.71 11.56
N ALA A 85 6.52 -0.02 12.65
CA ALA A 85 6.04 -1.40 12.75
C ALA A 85 4.52 -1.38 12.58
N ALA A 86 4.00 -2.14 11.62
CA ALA A 86 2.62 -2.01 11.17
C ALA A 86 1.80 -3.31 11.39
N PRO A 87 1.55 -3.72 12.65
CA PRO A 87 0.46 -4.66 12.91
C PRO A 87 -0.89 -4.02 12.49
N ALA A 88 -1.89 -4.87 12.28
CA ALA A 88 -3.21 -4.46 11.84
C ALA A 88 -4.07 -3.92 13.00
N THR A 89 -3.67 -2.77 13.57
CA THR A 89 -4.39 -2.10 14.67
C THR A 89 -4.94 -0.73 14.25
N ALA A 90 -5.97 -0.27 14.97
CA ALA A 90 -6.48 1.08 14.79
C ALA A 90 -5.41 2.13 15.11
N GLU A 91 -4.57 1.90 16.13
CA GLU A 91 -3.46 2.80 16.49
C GLU A 91 -2.47 3.00 15.33
N VAL A 92 -2.10 1.93 14.63
CA VAL A 92 -1.19 2.01 13.47
C VAL A 92 -1.83 2.78 12.33
N ILE A 93 -3.12 2.54 12.04
CA ILE A 93 -3.86 3.29 11.02
C ILE A 93 -3.91 4.78 11.38
N VAL A 94 -4.25 5.12 12.63
CA VAL A 94 -4.27 6.51 13.11
C VAL A 94 -2.89 7.15 13.00
N THR A 95 -1.82 6.42 13.35
CA THR A 95 -0.44 6.92 13.27
C THR A 95 -0.01 7.15 11.83
N TYR A 96 -0.36 6.25 10.91
CA TYR A 96 -0.14 6.42 9.47
C TYR A 96 -0.88 7.65 8.92
N LEU A 97 -2.17 7.81 9.24
CA LEU A 97 -2.95 8.98 8.82
C LEU A 97 -2.41 10.29 9.41
N ALA A 98 -1.96 10.25 10.66
CA ALA A 98 -1.31 11.38 11.30
C ALA A 98 0.00 11.77 10.62
N ALA A 99 0.81 10.80 10.21
CA ALA A 99 2.04 11.05 9.47
C ALA A 99 1.75 11.74 8.12
N LEU A 100 0.79 11.20 7.35
CA LEU A 100 0.37 11.81 6.09
C LEU A 100 -0.11 13.25 6.27
N ARG A 101 -0.96 13.49 7.27
CA ARG A 101 -1.55 14.81 7.56
C ARG A 101 -0.54 15.82 8.10
N ALA A 102 0.46 15.36 8.83
CA ALA A 102 1.57 16.18 9.33
C ALA A 102 2.68 16.40 8.30
N GLY A 103 2.55 15.85 7.08
CA GLY A 103 3.59 15.90 6.06
C GLY A 103 4.87 15.16 6.44
N ARG A 104 4.75 14.14 7.30
CA ARG A 104 5.87 13.30 7.76
C ARG A 104 5.93 12.04 6.90
N PRO A 105 7.01 11.82 6.12
CA PRO A 105 7.16 10.59 5.36
C PRO A 105 7.16 9.38 6.29
N VAL A 106 6.45 8.31 5.91
CA VAL A 106 6.34 7.09 6.72
C VAL A 106 6.64 5.83 5.92
N ALA A 107 7.31 4.87 6.53
CA ALA A 107 7.55 3.53 6.01
C ALA A 107 6.88 2.50 6.92
N PRO A 108 5.68 2.01 6.59
CA PRO A 108 5.07 0.88 7.29
C PRO A 108 5.88 -0.39 7.05
N LEU A 109 6.19 -1.15 8.10
CA LEU A 109 7.09 -2.30 8.07
C LEU A 109 6.43 -3.54 8.69
N ASP A 110 6.80 -4.71 8.17
CA ASP A 110 6.45 -6.00 8.78
C ASP A 110 6.98 -6.05 10.23
N PRO A 111 6.12 -6.23 11.25
CA PRO A 111 6.58 -6.38 12.63
C PRO A 111 7.61 -7.50 12.84
N ARG A 112 7.58 -8.56 12.02
CA ARG A 112 8.58 -9.65 12.04
C ARG A 112 9.93 -9.18 11.50
N LEU A 113 9.92 -8.36 10.45
CA LEU A 113 11.14 -7.73 9.93
C LEU A 113 11.71 -6.75 10.96
N VAL A 114 10.87 -5.95 11.61
CA VAL A 114 11.30 -5.03 12.68
C VAL A 114 11.96 -5.80 13.82
N ARG A 115 11.35 -6.89 14.31
CA ARG A 115 11.94 -7.72 15.38
C ARG A 115 13.29 -8.32 15.03
N SER A 116 13.50 -8.70 13.77
CA SER A 116 14.71 -9.41 13.34
C SER A 116 15.81 -8.50 12.79
N ARG A 117 15.45 -7.34 12.22
CA ARG A 117 16.37 -6.49 11.43
C ARG A 117 16.18 -4.98 11.63
N ALA A 118 15.60 -4.55 12.75
CA ALA A 118 15.47 -3.12 13.06
C ALA A 118 16.82 -2.37 12.96
N GLY A 119 17.91 -2.93 13.50
CA GLY A 119 19.26 -2.34 13.45
C GLY A 119 19.75 -2.09 12.03
N ASP A 120 19.64 -3.09 11.14
CA ASP A 120 20.02 -2.97 9.72
C ASP A 120 19.22 -1.86 9.03
N LEU A 121 17.91 -1.81 9.29
CA LEU A 121 17.01 -0.84 8.67
C LEU A 121 17.32 0.60 9.10
N VAL A 122 17.50 0.82 10.40
CA VAL A 122 17.80 2.17 10.91
C VAL A 122 19.21 2.63 10.51
N THR A 123 20.17 1.72 10.43
CA THR A 123 21.51 2.02 9.91
C THR A 123 21.44 2.43 8.43
N ARG A 124 20.66 1.70 7.64
CA ARG A 124 20.57 1.87 6.19
C ARG A 124 19.83 3.13 5.73
N PHE A 125 18.73 3.44 6.41
CA PHE A 125 17.84 4.54 6.01
C PHE A 125 17.94 5.76 6.92
N THR A 126 18.58 5.63 8.08
CA THR A 126 18.76 6.70 9.06
C THR A 126 17.45 7.45 9.36
N PRO A 127 16.34 6.73 9.65
CA PRO A 127 15.05 7.37 9.93
C PRO A 127 15.12 8.22 11.19
N ALA A 128 14.28 9.26 11.25
CA ALA A 128 14.11 10.08 12.43
C ALA A 128 13.64 9.29 13.65
N ALA A 129 12.78 8.29 13.42
CA ALA A 129 12.34 7.35 14.44
C ALA A 129 11.92 6.01 13.84
N LEU A 130 12.05 4.95 14.61
CA LEU A 130 11.39 3.66 14.41
C LEU A 130 10.35 3.47 15.51
N LEU A 131 9.08 3.51 15.15
CA LEU A 131 7.93 3.32 16.03
C LEU A 131 7.59 1.83 16.12
N GLY A 132 7.36 1.32 17.34
CA GLY A 132 7.20 -0.11 17.60
C GLY A 132 8.53 -0.88 17.60
N ALA A 133 9.62 -0.20 17.97
CA ALA A 133 10.97 -0.79 18.03
C ALA A 133 11.11 -1.81 19.18
N PRO A 134 11.89 -2.88 18.99
CA PRO A 134 12.17 -3.87 20.04
C PRO A 134 13.42 -3.50 20.84
N GLY A 135 13.42 -3.71 22.16
CA GLY A 135 14.66 -3.69 22.96
C GLY A 135 15.45 -2.37 22.91
N ALA A 136 16.75 -2.46 23.19
CA ALA A 136 17.64 -1.32 23.30
C ALA A 136 18.01 -0.72 21.92
N PRO A 137 18.07 0.61 21.80
CA PRO A 137 18.41 1.29 20.55
C PRO A 137 19.90 1.11 20.19
N PRO A 138 20.23 1.15 18.88
CA PRO A 138 21.63 1.22 18.44
C PRO A 138 22.22 2.62 18.68
N PRO A 139 23.55 2.80 18.53
CA PRO A 139 24.19 4.12 18.64
C PRO A 139 23.53 5.19 17.75
N GLY A 140 23.43 6.42 18.28
CA GLY A 140 22.75 7.54 17.62
C GLY A 140 21.22 7.53 17.76
N TYR A 141 20.66 6.57 18.51
CA TYR A 141 19.27 6.51 18.88
C TYR A 141 19.11 6.40 20.40
N ARG A 142 18.06 7.03 20.92
CA ARG A 142 17.59 6.87 22.30
C ARG A 142 16.26 6.12 22.31
N ALA A 143 15.97 5.45 23.42
CA ALA A 143 14.67 4.84 23.65
C ALA A 143 13.66 5.92 24.06
N ASP A 144 12.43 5.80 23.54
CA ASP A 144 11.28 6.61 23.95
C ASP A 144 10.04 5.70 23.94
N GLY A 145 9.73 5.10 25.08
CA GLY A 145 8.73 4.03 25.16
C GLY A 145 9.07 2.86 24.22
N ARG A 146 8.15 2.54 23.30
CA ARG A 146 8.35 1.52 22.24
C ARG A 146 8.90 2.12 20.94
N ALA A 147 9.66 3.21 21.01
CA ALA A 147 10.30 3.81 19.85
C ALA A 147 11.81 3.94 20.04
N TRP A 148 12.54 3.85 18.93
CA TRP A 148 13.89 4.34 18.83
C TRP A 148 13.85 5.69 18.13
N VAL A 149 14.32 6.75 18.79
CA VAL A 149 14.30 8.13 18.28
C VAL A 149 15.72 8.60 18.10
N ARG A 150 16.05 9.19 16.95
CA ARG A 150 17.38 9.75 16.72
C ARG A 150 17.70 10.86 17.73
N THR A 151 18.97 10.96 18.11
CA THR A 151 19.46 12.11 18.89
C THR A 151 19.65 13.36 18.04
N ASP A 152 19.96 13.17 16.74
CA ASP A 152 20.12 14.22 15.73
C ASP A 152 19.04 14.10 14.64
N PRO A 153 18.89 15.07 13.71
CA PRO A 153 18.02 14.89 12.57
C PRO A 153 18.27 13.58 11.81
N GLY A 154 17.19 12.99 11.30
CA GLY A 154 17.27 11.85 10.38
C GLY A 154 17.80 12.26 9.02
N ALA A 155 17.92 11.30 8.10
CA ALA A 155 18.29 11.60 6.73
C ALA A 155 17.34 12.62 6.08
N PRO A 156 17.84 13.54 5.24
CA PRO A 156 17.01 14.42 4.44
C PRO A 156 16.01 13.64 3.58
N VAL A 157 14.81 14.20 3.44
CA VAL A 157 13.69 13.61 2.68
C VAL A 157 13.17 14.64 1.69
N HIS A 158 12.69 14.17 0.54
CA HIS A 158 12.05 15.04 -0.44
C HIS A 158 10.74 15.60 0.15
N PRO A 159 10.40 16.89 -0.05
CA PRO A 159 9.21 17.52 0.56
C PRO A 159 7.89 16.84 0.16
N ASP A 160 7.82 16.27 -1.03
CA ASP A 160 6.64 15.54 -1.50
C ASP A 160 6.58 14.08 -1.08
N LEU A 161 7.66 13.52 -0.51
CA LEU A 161 7.70 12.12 -0.08
C LEU A 161 6.66 11.88 1.01
N ALA A 162 5.75 10.95 0.79
CA ALA A 162 4.72 10.59 1.77
C ALA A 162 4.93 9.19 2.33
N VAL A 163 5.22 8.23 1.45
CA VAL A 163 5.37 6.83 1.84
C VAL A 163 6.62 6.23 1.22
N VAL A 164 7.33 5.38 1.97
CA VAL A 164 8.31 4.46 1.43
C VAL A 164 7.82 3.04 1.67
N LEU A 165 7.42 2.35 0.60
CA LEU A 165 7.03 0.94 0.66
C LEU A 165 8.25 0.06 0.42
N LEU A 166 8.73 -0.62 1.45
CA LEU A 166 9.83 -1.57 1.32
C LEU A 166 9.34 -2.92 0.79
N ASP A 167 10.07 -3.47 -0.17
CA ASP A 167 9.93 -4.84 -0.66
C ASP A 167 11.33 -5.45 -0.82
N GLY A 168 11.67 -6.36 0.10
CA GLY A 168 12.97 -7.00 0.17
C GLY A 168 14.11 -5.99 0.41
N PRO A 169 15.21 -6.03 -0.37
CA PRO A 169 16.37 -5.18 -0.15
C PRO A 169 16.15 -3.77 -0.69
N GLY A 170 14.93 -3.30 -0.98
CA GLY A 170 14.70 -1.94 -1.46
C GLY A 170 13.25 -1.54 -1.24
N GLY A 171 12.81 -0.49 -1.92
CA GLY A 171 11.45 0.00 -1.83
C GLY A 171 11.09 0.95 -2.97
N MET A 172 9.86 1.43 -2.95
CA MET A 172 9.34 2.49 -3.80
C MET A 172 9.07 3.72 -2.95
N ARG A 173 9.50 4.88 -3.43
CA ARG A 173 9.16 6.19 -2.89
C ARG A 173 7.85 6.63 -3.50
N LEU A 174 6.88 7.02 -2.69
CA LEU A 174 5.57 7.48 -3.12
C LEU A 174 5.36 8.92 -2.66
N SER A 175 4.96 9.78 -3.60
CA SER A 175 4.59 11.16 -3.29
C SER A 175 3.21 11.21 -2.63
N ARG A 176 2.89 12.33 -1.97
CA ARG A 176 1.54 12.56 -1.43
C ARG A 176 0.46 12.46 -2.51
N ARG A 177 0.72 13.02 -3.70
CA ARG A 177 -0.18 12.95 -4.86
C ARG A 177 -0.38 11.50 -5.32
N ALA A 178 0.69 10.71 -5.41
CA ALA A 178 0.60 9.32 -5.85
C ALA A 178 -0.23 8.46 -4.88
N VAL A 179 0.00 8.61 -3.57
CA VAL A 179 -0.77 7.89 -2.52
C VAL A 179 -2.26 8.23 -2.59
N GLN A 180 -2.60 9.51 -2.77
CA GLN A 180 -3.98 9.95 -2.93
C GLN A 180 -4.60 9.41 -4.22
N ALA A 181 -3.94 9.61 -5.35
CA ALA A 181 -4.42 9.18 -6.66
C ALA A 181 -4.64 7.66 -6.71
N GLU A 182 -3.75 6.88 -6.07
CA GLU A 182 -3.90 5.43 -5.96
C GLU A 182 -5.15 5.04 -5.15
N GLY A 183 -5.36 5.66 -3.98
CA GLY A 183 -6.56 5.43 -3.18
C GLY A 183 -7.85 5.70 -3.96
N GLU A 184 -7.93 6.85 -4.64
CA GLU A 184 -9.09 7.21 -5.46
C GLU A 184 -9.29 6.27 -6.67
N ALA A 185 -8.20 5.92 -7.37
CA ALA A 185 -8.27 5.04 -8.53
C ALA A 185 -8.71 3.63 -8.15
N VAL A 186 -8.16 3.07 -7.06
CA VAL A 186 -8.52 1.74 -6.55
C VAL A 186 -9.97 1.73 -6.04
N ALA A 187 -10.41 2.79 -5.33
CA ALA A 187 -11.79 2.91 -4.88
C ALA A 187 -12.77 2.89 -6.06
N ARG A 188 -12.49 3.64 -7.13
CA ARG A 188 -13.29 3.64 -8.35
C ARG A 188 -13.27 2.28 -9.05
N ALA A 189 -12.10 1.66 -9.19
CA ALA A 189 -11.95 0.40 -9.90
C ALA A 189 -12.71 -0.75 -9.23
N LEU A 190 -12.63 -0.83 -7.89
CA LEU A 190 -13.27 -1.87 -7.10
C LEU A 190 -14.71 -1.51 -6.68
N ARG A 191 -15.21 -0.34 -7.08
CA ARG A 191 -16.55 0.19 -6.77
C ARG A 191 -16.82 0.27 -5.27
N ILE A 192 -15.83 0.76 -4.53
CA ILE A 192 -15.90 0.91 -3.07
C ILE A 192 -16.88 2.04 -2.70
N ARG A 193 -17.71 1.82 -1.68
CA ARG A 193 -18.78 2.73 -1.23
C ARG A 193 -18.72 3.00 0.28
N SER A 194 -19.15 4.17 0.72
CA SER A 194 -19.10 4.59 2.13
C SER A 194 -19.87 3.69 3.11
N GLY A 195 -20.91 2.98 2.63
CA GLY A 195 -21.74 2.11 3.45
C GLY A 195 -21.14 0.73 3.75
N GLU A 196 -19.96 0.39 3.22
CA GLU A 196 -19.37 -0.93 3.41
C GLU A 196 -18.22 -0.95 4.41
N ALA A 197 -17.84 -2.15 4.84
CA ALA A 197 -16.71 -2.40 5.72
C ALA A 197 -15.76 -3.43 5.09
N THR A 198 -14.47 -3.30 5.36
CA THR A 198 -13.46 -4.31 5.00
C THR A 198 -12.56 -4.65 6.17
N LEU A 199 -11.91 -5.80 6.11
CA LEU A 199 -10.82 -6.15 7.01
C LEU A 199 -9.50 -5.60 6.47
N THR A 200 -8.56 -5.31 7.35
CA THR A 200 -7.16 -5.04 6.99
C THR A 200 -6.45 -6.31 6.49
N SER A 201 -6.88 -6.79 5.33
CA SER A 201 -6.24 -7.84 4.54
C SER A 201 -6.18 -7.33 3.11
N PRO A 202 -5.00 -7.23 2.49
CA PRO A 202 -3.65 -7.67 2.91
C PRO A 202 -2.99 -6.81 4.02
N PRO A 203 -1.80 -7.21 4.53
CA PRO A 203 -1.12 -6.47 5.59
C PRO A 203 -0.74 -5.03 5.20
N LEU A 204 -0.80 -4.11 6.18
CA LEU A 204 -0.60 -2.66 5.99
C LEU A 204 0.80 -2.24 5.53
N PHE A 205 1.79 -3.13 5.64
CA PHE A 205 3.15 -2.93 5.16
C PHE A 205 3.39 -3.43 3.73
N THR A 206 2.35 -3.95 3.07
CA THR A 206 2.38 -4.30 1.65
C THR A 206 1.75 -3.19 0.84
N GLY A 207 2.15 -3.02 -0.42
CA GLY A 207 1.49 -2.05 -1.30
C GLY A 207 -0.01 -2.33 -1.45
N ALA A 208 -0.41 -3.61 -1.48
CA ALA A 208 -1.80 -4.01 -1.67
C ALA A 208 -2.66 -3.58 -0.47
N GLY A 209 -2.18 -3.90 0.73
CA GLY A 209 -2.85 -3.56 1.98
C GLY A 209 -2.95 -2.06 2.17
N LEU A 210 -1.88 -1.32 1.82
CA LEU A 210 -1.89 0.14 1.94
C LEU A 210 -2.80 0.80 0.90
N ALA A 211 -2.78 0.35 -0.35
CA ALA A 211 -3.68 0.83 -1.41
C ALA A 211 -5.15 0.60 -1.05
N LEU A 212 -5.48 -0.59 -0.54
CA LEU A 212 -6.85 -0.91 -0.09
C LEU A 212 -7.26 -0.10 1.14
N LEU A 213 -6.36 0.12 2.10
CA LEU A 213 -6.62 1.01 3.24
C LEU A 213 -6.98 2.42 2.73
N ASN A 214 -6.13 3.00 1.89
CA ASN A 214 -6.34 4.34 1.35
C ASN A 214 -7.63 4.42 0.53
N ALA A 215 -7.94 3.40 -0.27
CA ALA A 215 -9.15 3.35 -1.09
C ALA A 215 -10.43 3.30 -0.26
N HIS A 216 -10.49 2.45 0.78
CA HIS A 216 -11.66 2.40 1.67
C HIS A 216 -11.84 3.71 2.43
N LEU A 217 -10.75 4.30 2.94
CA LEU A 217 -10.84 5.58 3.63
C LEU A 217 -11.27 6.72 2.69
N ALA A 218 -10.76 6.75 1.45
CA ALA A 218 -11.14 7.74 0.44
C ALA A 218 -12.61 7.62 0.01
N ALA A 219 -13.14 6.39 -0.07
CA ALA A 219 -14.55 6.13 -0.36
C ALA A 219 -15.49 6.42 0.83
N GLY A 220 -14.96 6.77 2.00
CA GLY A 220 -15.74 6.95 3.22
C GLY A 220 -16.19 5.64 3.88
N ALA A 221 -15.61 4.51 3.50
CA ALA A 221 -15.95 3.19 4.01
C ALA A 221 -15.34 2.93 5.41
N ALA A 222 -15.77 1.84 6.04
CA ALA A 222 -15.21 1.37 7.30
C ALA A 222 -14.03 0.41 7.06
N VAL A 223 -13.00 0.54 7.90
CA VAL A 223 -11.85 -0.38 7.94
C VAL A 223 -11.78 -1.01 9.31
N VAL A 224 -11.87 -2.33 9.35
CA VAL A 224 -11.73 -3.17 10.54
C VAL A 224 -10.29 -3.62 10.64
N ALA A 225 -9.55 -3.02 11.55
CA ALA A 225 -8.19 -3.39 11.91
C ALA A 225 -8.23 -4.69 12.69
N ALA A 226 -7.96 -5.79 11.98
CA ALA A 226 -7.96 -7.14 12.51
C ALA A 226 -6.55 -7.71 12.50
N GLU A 227 -5.93 -7.75 13.67
CA GLU A 227 -4.72 -8.55 13.89
C GLU A 227 -5.08 -10.04 13.90
N GLY A 228 -4.22 -10.86 13.32
CA GLY A 228 -4.37 -12.31 13.35
C GLY A 228 -4.16 -12.96 11.99
N SER A 229 -4.31 -14.29 11.98
CA SER A 229 -4.23 -15.08 10.77
C SER A 229 -5.61 -15.16 10.12
N VAL A 230 -5.66 -15.03 8.80
CA VAL A 230 -6.85 -15.36 7.98
C VAL A 230 -7.31 -16.83 8.14
N ALA A 231 -6.46 -17.71 8.67
CA ALA A 231 -6.83 -19.07 9.03
C ALA A 231 -7.49 -19.18 10.42
N GLY A 232 -7.47 -18.12 11.22
CA GLY A 232 -8.02 -18.10 12.57
C GLY A 232 -9.50 -17.76 12.60
N ALA A 233 -10.25 -18.39 13.50
CA ALA A 233 -11.68 -18.14 13.68
C ALA A 233 -11.97 -16.70 14.12
N GLU A 234 -11.09 -16.08 14.92
CA GLU A 234 -11.24 -14.70 15.40
C GLU A 234 -11.29 -13.68 14.25
N PHE A 235 -10.48 -13.88 13.20
CA PHE A 235 -10.47 -13.01 12.02
C PHE A 235 -11.84 -13.00 11.32
N TRP A 236 -12.43 -14.18 11.13
CA TRP A 236 -13.75 -14.32 10.50
C TRP A 236 -14.89 -13.94 11.43
N ALA A 237 -14.76 -14.14 12.74
CA ALA A 237 -15.71 -13.64 13.72
C ALA A 237 -15.77 -12.10 13.71
N ALA A 238 -14.63 -11.42 13.55
CA ALA A 238 -14.58 -9.98 13.36
C ALA A 238 -15.23 -9.57 12.02
N ALA A 239 -14.99 -10.32 10.95
CA ALA A 239 -15.62 -10.08 9.64
C ALA A 239 -17.15 -10.08 9.74
N GLU A 240 -17.73 -11.09 10.39
CA GLU A 240 -19.19 -11.19 10.57
C GLU A 240 -19.73 -10.12 11.52
N ARG A 241 -19.08 -9.92 12.67
CA ARG A 241 -19.50 -8.93 13.67
C ARG A 241 -19.65 -7.54 13.08
N TRP A 242 -18.71 -7.15 12.22
CA TRP A 242 -18.66 -5.83 11.59
C TRP A 242 -19.22 -5.82 10.17
N ALA A 243 -19.89 -6.91 9.76
CA ALA A 243 -20.53 -7.08 8.46
C ALA A 243 -19.62 -6.66 7.28
N CYS A 244 -18.37 -7.15 7.29
CA CYS A 244 -17.40 -6.84 6.25
C CYS A 244 -17.92 -7.30 4.88
N GLY A 245 -18.06 -6.36 3.95
CA GLY A 245 -18.58 -6.57 2.60
C GLY A 245 -17.54 -7.08 1.61
N SER A 246 -16.26 -6.90 1.92
CA SER A 246 -15.15 -7.27 1.05
C SER A 246 -14.03 -7.97 1.81
N PHE A 247 -13.37 -8.90 1.12
CA PHE A 247 -12.15 -9.54 1.57
C PHE A 247 -11.14 -9.58 0.42
N ALA A 248 -9.90 -9.16 0.69
CA ALA A 248 -8.83 -9.16 -0.29
C ALA A 248 -7.65 -10.00 0.16
N ALA A 249 -7.11 -10.83 -0.73
CA ALA A 249 -5.99 -11.70 -0.39
C ALA A 249 -5.17 -12.14 -1.61
N SER A 250 -3.95 -12.62 -1.37
CA SER A 250 -3.10 -13.15 -2.44
C SER A 250 -3.50 -14.57 -2.83
N PRO A 251 -3.09 -15.08 -4.00
CA PRO A 251 -3.38 -16.45 -4.41
C PRO A 251 -2.97 -17.50 -3.35
N ARG A 252 -1.82 -17.30 -2.69
CA ARG A 252 -1.34 -18.19 -1.63
C ARG A 252 -2.30 -18.26 -0.45
N VAL A 253 -2.92 -17.15 -0.08
CA VAL A 253 -3.90 -17.09 1.01
C VAL A 253 -5.19 -17.78 0.59
N PHE A 254 -5.70 -17.54 -0.62
CA PHE A 254 -6.88 -18.26 -1.11
C PHE A 254 -6.65 -19.77 -1.19
N ALA A 255 -5.47 -20.21 -1.64
CA ALA A 255 -5.11 -21.63 -1.64
C ALA A 255 -5.04 -22.22 -0.20
N LEU A 256 -4.56 -21.45 0.77
CA LEU A 256 -4.60 -21.86 2.18
C LEU A 256 -6.05 -22.00 2.68
N LEU A 257 -6.88 -21.00 2.45
CA LEU A 257 -8.29 -21.01 2.85
C LEU A 257 -9.04 -22.21 2.22
N HIS A 258 -8.80 -22.48 0.94
CA HIS A 258 -9.35 -23.64 0.26
C HIS A 258 -8.96 -24.97 0.93
N ARG A 259 -7.68 -25.17 1.25
CA ARG A 259 -7.21 -26.36 2.00
C ARG A 259 -7.81 -26.48 3.40
N LEU A 260 -8.21 -25.37 4.01
CA LEU A 260 -8.88 -25.35 5.32
C LEU A 260 -10.40 -25.55 5.21
N GLY A 261 -10.94 -25.81 4.01
CA GLY A 261 -12.38 -25.96 3.79
C GLY A 261 -13.17 -24.67 4.01
N TRP A 262 -12.51 -23.50 3.91
CA TRP A 262 -13.18 -22.22 3.97
C TRP A 262 -14.03 -22.00 2.72
N ALA A 263 -15.26 -21.54 2.91
CA ALA A 263 -16.20 -21.31 1.83
C ALA A 263 -16.84 -19.90 1.98
N PRO A 264 -16.79 -19.05 0.95
CA PRO A 264 -17.36 -17.70 1.00
C PRO A 264 -18.83 -17.67 1.40
N VAL A 265 -19.61 -18.70 1.00
CA VAL A 265 -21.05 -18.83 1.29
C VAL A 265 -21.38 -18.85 2.79
N ARG A 266 -20.40 -19.18 3.65
CA ARG A 266 -20.56 -19.15 5.12
C ARG A 266 -20.59 -17.72 5.67
N HIS A 267 -20.21 -16.73 4.88
CA HIS A 267 -20.05 -15.34 5.27
C HIS A 267 -21.05 -14.46 4.53
N ARG A 268 -22.26 -14.30 5.10
CA ARG A 268 -23.39 -13.62 4.41
C ARG A 268 -23.11 -12.16 4.10
N SER A 269 -22.23 -11.52 4.86
CA SER A 269 -21.83 -10.13 4.66
C SER A 269 -20.87 -9.96 3.47
N LEU A 270 -20.04 -10.96 3.16
CA LEU A 270 -19.05 -10.90 2.08
C LEU A 270 -19.73 -10.92 0.70
N ARG A 271 -19.55 -9.84 -0.05
CA ARG A 271 -20.06 -9.67 -1.42
C ARG A 271 -18.94 -9.68 -2.46
N THR A 272 -17.76 -9.21 -2.07
CA THR A 272 -16.63 -9.04 -3.00
C THR A 272 -15.38 -9.74 -2.48
N LEU A 273 -14.84 -10.66 -3.30
CA LEU A 273 -13.52 -11.24 -3.10
C LEU A 273 -12.55 -10.63 -4.09
N THR A 274 -11.52 -9.97 -3.58
CA THR A 274 -10.47 -9.36 -4.41
C THR A 274 -9.19 -10.15 -4.31
N MET A 275 -8.72 -10.66 -5.44
CA MET A 275 -7.36 -11.18 -5.49
C MET A 275 -6.37 -10.02 -5.59
N VAL A 276 -5.31 -10.05 -4.79
CA VAL A 276 -4.20 -9.08 -4.89
C VAL A 276 -2.97 -9.74 -5.48
N GLY A 277 -2.58 -9.28 -6.67
CA GLY A 277 -1.49 -9.85 -7.44
C GLY A 277 -1.75 -11.25 -8.02
N GLY A 278 -0.91 -11.62 -8.99
CA GLY A 278 -1.10 -12.81 -9.82
C GLY A 278 -2.18 -12.62 -10.90
N ALA A 279 -2.41 -13.65 -11.72
CA ALA A 279 -3.59 -13.73 -12.58
C ALA A 279 -4.71 -14.52 -11.88
N PRO A 280 -5.98 -14.11 -11.86
CA PRO A 280 -7.00 -14.90 -11.19
C PRO A 280 -7.21 -16.24 -11.91
N PRO A 281 -7.38 -17.38 -11.21
CA PRO A 281 -8.02 -18.54 -11.81
C PRO A 281 -9.48 -18.19 -12.14
N GLU A 282 -10.13 -19.04 -12.93
CA GLU A 282 -11.53 -18.87 -13.29
C GLU A 282 -12.42 -18.79 -12.02
N GLY A 283 -13.40 -17.86 -12.00
CA GLY A 283 -14.36 -17.71 -10.90
C GLY A 283 -14.06 -16.63 -9.84
N PHE A 284 -12.96 -15.89 -9.93
CA PHE A 284 -12.74 -14.73 -9.05
C PHE A 284 -13.56 -13.50 -9.46
N ALA A 285 -14.13 -12.79 -8.47
CA ALA A 285 -14.98 -11.63 -8.72
C ALA A 285 -14.20 -10.35 -9.08
N SER A 286 -13.04 -10.12 -8.47
CA SER A 286 -12.21 -8.92 -8.67
C SER A 286 -10.72 -9.20 -8.53
N LEU A 287 -9.90 -8.35 -9.14
CA LEU A 287 -8.44 -8.41 -9.05
C LEU A 287 -7.87 -6.99 -8.89
N LEU A 288 -6.83 -6.87 -8.06
CA LEU A 288 -5.98 -5.69 -8.00
C LEU A 288 -4.53 -6.10 -8.30
N TYR A 289 -3.96 -5.49 -9.33
CA TYR A 289 -2.61 -5.77 -9.84
C TYR A 289 -1.81 -4.48 -10.00
N GLY A 290 -1.68 -3.66 -8.95
CA GLY A 290 -0.80 -2.47 -8.90
C GLY A 290 -1.08 -1.35 -9.92
N VAL A 291 -0.91 -1.63 -11.21
CA VAL A 291 -1.19 -0.77 -12.37
C VAL A 291 -2.53 -1.09 -13.05
N ALA A 292 -3.14 -2.22 -12.71
CA ALA A 292 -4.39 -2.71 -13.29
C ALA A 292 -5.37 -3.17 -12.20
N ALA A 293 -6.66 -3.11 -12.49
CA ALA A 293 -7.68 -3.67 -11.61
C ALA A 293 -8.92 -4.11 -12.38
N THR A 294 -9.44 -5.27 -12.02
CA THR A 294 -10.66 -5.83 -12.58
C THR A 294 -11.83 -5.55 -11.63
N PRO A 295 -12.88 -4.82 -12.09
CA PRO A 295 -14.08 -4.60 -11.31
C PRO A 295 -14.83 -5.89 -10.94
N PRO A 296 -15.66 -5.87 -9.89
CA PRO A 296 -16.56 -6.98 -9.55
C PRO A 296 -17.36 -7.51 -10.75
N GLY A 297 -17.24 -8.81 -11.03
CA GLY A 297 -17.98 -9.51 -12.08
C GLY A 297 -17.39 -9.36 -13.49
N GLN A 298 -16.21 -8.77 -13.64
CA GLN A 298 -15.56 -8.54 -14.94
C GLN A 298 -14.25 -9.31 -15.13
N ALA A 299 -13.96 -10.28 -14.26
CA ALA A 299 -12.74 -11.08 -14.36
C ALA A 299 -12.74 -11.91 -15.64
N ARG A 300 -11.59 -11.90 -16.33
CA ARG A 300 -11.34 -12.70 -17.53
C ARG A 300 -10.19 -13.65 -17.23
N PRO A 301 -10.30 -14.95 -17.57
CA PRO A 301 -9.19 -15.88 -17.41
C PRO A 301 -7.90 -15.37 -18.05
N GLY A 302 -6.79 -15.43 -17.31
CA GLY A 302 -5.46 -15.03 -17.79
C GLY A 302 -5.17 -13.52 -17.83
N SER A 303 -6.17 -12.68 -17.56
CA SER A 303 -6.01 -11.22 -17.56
C SER A 303 -5.84 -10.65 -16.14
N VAL A 304 -4.97 -9.64 -16.02
CA VAL A 304 -4.84 -8.81 -14.81
C VAL A 304 -5.70 -7.54 -14.80
N GLY A 305 -6.53 -7.36 -15.83
CA GLY A 305 -7.53 -6.29 -15.90
C GLY A 305 -7.08 -5.08 -16.72
N PRO A 306 -7.98 -4.09 -16.90
CA PRO A 306 -7.65 -2.82 -17.51
C PRO A 306 -6.76 -1.97 -16.60
N ALA A 307 -6.18 -0.90 -17.16
CA ALA A 307 -5.44 0.10 -16.39
C ALA A 307 -6.29 0.66 -15.24
N LEU A 308 -5.64 1.01 -14.13
CA LEU A 308 -6.30 1.74 -13.05
C LEU A 308 -6.95 3.05 -13.59
N PRO A 309 -8.13 3.46 -13.08
CA PRO A 309 -8.78 4.69 -13.51
C PRO A 309 -7.88 5.92 -13.37
N GLY A 310 -7.61 6.59 -14.50
CA GLY A 310 -6.70 7.75 -14.59
C GLY A 310 -5.28 7.38 -15.05
N GLY A 311 -5.00 6.09 -15.26
CA GLY A 311 -3.77 5.61 -15.87
C GLY A 311 -3.98 5.05 -17.28
N ARG A 312 -2.87 4.81 -17.97
CA ARG A 312 -2.82 4.21 -19.30
C ARG A 312 -1.82 3.06 -19.29
N LEU A 313 -2.22 1.92 -19.86
CA LEU A 313 -1.32 0.82 -20.17
C LEU A 313 -0.93 0.85 -21.64
N SER A 314 0.31 0.51 -21.91
CA SER A 314 0.82 0.24 -23.25
C SER A 314 1.86 -0.88 -23.22
N VAL A 315 2.20 -1.42 -24.38
CA VAL A 315 3.26 -2.43 -24.52
C VAL A 315 4.31 -1.92 -25.49
N VAL A 316 5.51 -1.64 -24.98
CA VAL A 316 6.63 -1.10 -25.75
C VAL A 316 7.71 -2.16 -25.85
N ARG A 317 7.98 -2.65 -27.07
CA ARG A 317 8.96 -3.74 -27.32
C ARG A 317 8.68 -4.99 -26.46
N GLY A 318 7.41 -5.32 -26.26
CA GLY A 318 6.97 -6.46 -25.46
C GLY A 318 6.99 -6.24 -23.94
N GLU A 319 7.43 -5.07 -23.46
CA GLU A 319 7.40 -4.69 -22.04
C GLU A 319 6.16 -3.88 -21.73
N VAL A 320 5.50 -4.19 -20.62
CA VAL A 320 4.35 -3.43 -20.11
C VAL A 320 4.84 -2.10 -19.54
N VAL A 321 4.23 -1.02 -20.01
CA VAL A 321 4.45 0.35 -19.55
C VAL A 321 3.14 0.90 -19.01
N TYR A 322 3.20 1.52 -17.84
CA TYR A 322 2.08 2.18 -17.20
C TYR A 322 2.39 3.66 -17.02
N GLU A 323 1.44 4.51 -17.37
CA GLU A 323 1.53 5.95 -17.21
C GLU A 323 0.36 6.44 -16.35
N GLY A 324 0.61 7.31 -15.39
CA GLY A 324 -0.45 7.91 -14.58
C GLY A 324 0.02 8.51 -13.27
N ASP A 325 -0.89 9.23 -12.61
CA ASP A 325 -0.61 9.93 -11.36
C ASP A 325 -0.34 9.00 -10.17
N THR A 326 -0.67 7.73 -10.28
CA THR A 326 -0.41 6.71 -9.26
C THR A 326 1.04 6.20 -9.29
N VAL A 327 1.84 6.58 -10.30
CA VAL A 327 3.25 6.18 -10.40
C VAL A 327 4.07 6.83 -9.28
N GLY A 328 4.89 6.03 -8.61
CA GLY A 328 5.78 6.48 -7.54
C GLY A 328 6.93 7.35 -8.04
N MET A 329 7.69 7.93 -7.12
CA MET A 329 8.84 8.77 -7.40
C MET A 329 10.09 7.97 -7.83
N GLY A 330 10.06 6.64 -7.70
CA GLY A 330 11.19 5.77 -8.01
C GLY A 330 11.75 5.01 -6.81
N PRO A 331 12.82 4.23 -7.01
CA PRO A 331 13.31 3.29 -6.01
C PRO A 331 13.93 3.98 -4.79
N ALA A 332 13.89 3.29 -3.66
CA ALA A 332 14.67 3.61 -2.45
C ALA A 332 15.49 2.39 -2.01
N ARG A 333 16.80 2.59 -1.83
CA ARG A 333 17.74 1.58 -1.33
C ARG A 333 18.55 2.08 -0.15
N SER A 334 18.49 3.34 0.21
CA SER A 334 19.20 3.88 1.37
C SER A 334 18.66 5.26 1.73
N ALA A 335 19.17 5.82 2.83
CA ALA A 335 18.99 7.21 3.21
C ALA A 335 19.20 8.20 2.05
N ARG A 336 20.18 7.94 1.17
CA ARG A 336 20.54 8.83 0.05
C ARG A 336 19.42 8.97 -0.98
N ASP A 337 18.56 7.97 -1.10
CA ASP A 337 17.48 7.98 -2.09
C ASP A 337 16.27 8.79 -1.63
N LEU A 338 16.11 9.00 -0.32
CA LEU A 338 14.93 9.61 0.27
C LEU A 338 14.74 11.08 -0.15
N ALA A 339 15.82 11.79 -0.46
CA ALA A 339 15.82 13.18 -0.90
C ALA A 339 15.67 13.37 -2.41
N ARG A 340 15.75 12.29 -3.21
CA ARG A 340 15.66 12.38 -4.67
C ARG A 340 14.28 12.87 -5.12
N GLY A 341 14.23 13.55 -6.26
CA GLY A 341 12.97 13.91 -6.92
C GLY A 341 12.22 12.69 -7.48
N ASP A 342 11.26 12.98 -8.35
CA ASP A 342 10.55 11.97 -9.14
C ASP A 342 11.42 11.50 -10.32
N ASP A 343 12.01 10.31 -10.14
CA ASP A 343 12.81 9.62 -11.16
C ASP A 343 11.94 9.04 -12.29
N LEU A 344 10.67 8.72 -12.01
CA LEU A 344 9.77 8.02 -12.95
C LEU A 344 8.92 8.98 -13.77
N ARG A 345 8.65 10.19 -13.27
CA ARG A 345 7.94 11.27 -13.98
C ARG A 345 6.58 10.81 -14.52
N GLY A 346 5.85 10.05 -13.71
CA GLY A 346 4.55 9.51 -14.10
C GLY A 346 4.60 8.30 -15.05
N VAL A 347 5.79 7.79 -15.40
CA VAL A 347 5.95 6.65 -16.33
C VAL A 347 6.71 5.52 -15.66
N LEU A 348 6.05 4.36 -15.59
CA LEU A 348 6.59 3.14 -15.02
C LEU A 348 6.77 2.08 -16.10
N ARG A 349 8.03 1.69 -16.32
CA ARG A 349 8.38 0.46 -17.02
C ARG A 349 8.37 -0.69 -16.02
N THR A 350 7.45 -1.63 -16.16
CA THR A 350 7.22 -2.64 -15.10
C THR A 350 8.28 -3.73 -15.09
N GLY A 351 9.04 -3.89 -16.18
CA GLY A 351 9.93 -5.03 -16.40
C GLY A 351 9.19 -6.33 -16.72
N GLU A 352 7.86 -6.28 -16.90
CA GLU A 352 7.04 -7.44 -17.19
C GLU A 352 6.69 -7.50 -18.67
N ARG A 353 6.60 -8.71 -19.20
CA ARG A 353 6.11 -8.93 -20.57
C ARG A 353 4.62 -9.19 -20.56
N GLY A 354 3.92 -8.69 -21.56
CA GLY A 354 2.48 -8.88 -21.69
C GLY A 354 1.94 -8.34 -23.01
N ARG A 355 0.62 -8.45 -23.17
CA ARG A 355 -0.15 -7.90 -24.29
C ARG A 355 -1.45 -7.28 -23.78
N LEU A 356 -1.99 -6.32 -24.49
CA LEU A 356 -3.35 -5.82 -24.28
C LEU A 356 -4.29 -6.50 -25.28
N ASP A 357 -5.48 -6.89 -24.85
CA ASP A 357 -6.55 -7.30 -25.77
C ASP A 357 -7.30 -6.09 -26.34
N ALA A 358 -8.28 -6.35 -27.22
CA ALA A 358 -9.05 -5.31 -27.91
C ALA A 358 -9.84 -4.39 -26.94
N ASP A 359 -10.15 -4.87 -25.74
CA ASP A 359 -10.87 -4.11 -24.71
C ASP A 359 -9.92 -3.43 -23.72
N GLY A 360 -8.60 -3.51 -23.95
CA GLY A 360 -7.59 -2.90 -23.10
C GLY A 360 -7.28 -3.68 -21.82
N PHE A 361 -7.66 -4.95 -21.72
CA PHE A 361 -7.28 -5.81 -20.60
C PHE A 361 -5.86 -6.33 -20.79
N LEU A 362 -5.07 -6.27 -19.73
CA LEU A 362 -3.67 -6.70 -19.72
C LEU A 362 -3.56 -8.21 -19.45
N HIS A 363 -2.86 -8.91 -20.34
CA HIS A 363 -2.49 -10.31 -20.21
C HIS A 363 -0.99 -10.42 -20.03
N LEU A 364 -0.53 -10.95 -18.90
CA LEU A 364 0.89 -11.14 -18.63
C LEU A 364 1.42 -12.40 -19.31
N ALA A 365 2.67 -12.37 -19.77
CA ALA A 365 3.30 -13.49 -20.47
C ALA A 365 3.85 -14.59 -19.54
N ARG A 366 3.69 -14.45 -18.22
CA ARG A 366 4.20 -15.44 -17.26
C ARG A 366 3.15 -16.53 -17.03
N ASP A 367 3.58 -17.78 -17.01
CA ASP A 367 2.73 -18.89 -16.58
C ASP A 367 2.44 -18.76 -15.08
N HIS A 368 1.25 -18.27 -14.76
CA HIS A 368 0.70 -18.39 -13.43
C HIS A 368 0.13 -19.80 -13.29
N HIS A 369 0.99 -20.82 -13.16
CA HIS A 369 0.53 -22.16 -12.82
C HIS A 369 -0.09 -22.14 -11.42
N TYR A 370 -1.42 -22.12 -11.37
CA TYR A 370 -2.20 -22.41 -10.18
C TYR A 370 -2.27 -23.93 -10.05
N VAL A 371 -1.51 -24.51 -9.14
CA VAL A 371 -1.80 -25.86 -8.67
C VAL A 371 -2.96 -25.75 -7.70
N LEU A 372 -4.17 -25.65 -8.26
CA LEU A 372 -5.38 -26.11 -7.61
C LEU A 372 -5.53 -27.53 -8.13
N ASP A 373 -5.05 -28.53 -7.38
CA ASP A 373 -5.33 -29.92 -7.73
C ASP A 373 -6.85 -30.11 -7.74
N ALA A 374 -7.41 -30.19 -8.95
CA ALA A 374 -8.73 -30.72 -9.16
C ALA A 374 -8.62 -32.25 -9.00
N GLY A 375 -8.70 -32.72 -7.77
CA GLY A 375 -8.56 -34.15 -7.48
C GLY A 375 -8.76 -34.50 -6.02
N ALA A 376 -10.03 -34.60 -5.60
CA ALA A 376 -10.62 -35.73 -4.88
C ALA A 376 -12.10 -35.43 -4.56
#